data_AF-A0A2L0NFS7-F1
#
_entry.id   AF-A0A2L0NFS7-F1
#
_cell.length_a   1.000
_cell.length_b   1.000
_cell.length_c   1.000
_cell.angle_alpha   90.00
_cell.angle_beta   90.00
_cell.angle_gamma   90.00
#
_symmetry.space_group_name_H-M   'P 1'
#
loop_
_entity.id
_entity.type
_entity.pdbx_description
1 polymer ?
#
loop_
_entity_poly.entity_id
_entity_poly.type
_entity_poly.pdbx_seq_one_letter_code
_entity_poly.pdbx_strand_id
1 'polypeptide(L)'
;MAGNLRPHLRSHRLADIPAPRLPGDETAFKYTLWHQLDVVRTHLALLTDARKRGDVYGPFDFIPEITHRFAEGREGTVRPDRLLYYGVTEPGSSIVRLRAFVEVDRGTMGAERLASKLNAYARYWSTAPLPAGVRPGTTEAQGRGVPIWERRYARFPRLLFVLTGTGEMGFFNWVDQLQLHARDRHVAKMLRSVPAGAASLADLETDGYDGQVWWPLSDPNAEAMPWWKLTATGR
;
A
#
# COMPACT_ATOMS: atom_id res chain seq x y z
N MET A 1 -49.42 -23.03 5.80
CA MET A 1 -48.60 -23.05 4.57
C MET A 1 -47.42 -22.10 4.76
N ALA A 2 -46.25 -22.64 5.13
CA ALA A 2 -45.04 -21.86 5.35
C ALA A 2 -44.02 -22.21 4.25
N GLY A 3 -43.83 -21.29 3.30
CA GLY A 3 -42.85 -21.42 2.23
C GLY A 3 -41.47 -20.92 2.70
N ASN A 4 -40.57 -21.87 2.96
CA ASN A 4 -39.17 -21.61 3.22
C ASN A 4 -38.46 -21.18 1.93
N LEU A 5 -38.00 -19.93 1.85
CA LEU A 5 -37.00 -19.47 0.89
C LEU A 5 -35.70 -19.17 1.67
N ARG A 6 -34.75 -20.09 1.61
CA ARG A 6 -33.33 -19.79 1.89
C ARG A 6 -32.55 -19.95 0.58
N PRO A 7 -31.87 -18.91 0.07
CA PRO A 7 -31.01 -19.06 -1.08
C PRO A 7 -29.75 -19.83 -0.67
N HIS A 8 -29.38 -20.79 -1.52
CA HIS A 8 -28.21 -21.63 -1.36
C HIS A 8 -26.92 -20.81 -1.53
N LEU A 9 -26.29 -20.42 -0.42
CA LEU A 9 -24.86 -20.09 -0.41
C LEU A 9 -24.11 -21.38 -0.74
N ARG A 10 -23.69 -21.54 -2.00
CA ARG A 10 -22.72 -22.58 -2.37
C ARG A 10 -21.44 -22.28 -1.60
N SER A 11 -21.18 -23.07 -0.56
CA SER A 11 -19.88 -23.14 0.08
C SER A 11 -18.89 -23.68 -0.96
N HIS A 12 -18.10 -22.78 -1.55
CA HIS A 12 -16.94 -23.19 -2.33
C HIS A 12 -15.99 -23.91 -1.37
N ARG A 13 -15.72 -25.19 -1.60
CA ARG A 13 -14.69 -25.89 -0.83
C ARG A 13 -13.34 -25.31 -1.23
N LEU A 14 -12.36 -25.32 -0.33
CA LEU A 14 -11.00 -24.87 -0.62
C LEU A 14 -10.41 -25.52 -1.89
N ALA A 15 -10.85 -26.75 -2.19
CA ALA A 15 -10.47 -27.53 -3.37
C ALA A 15 -11.02 -26.97 -4.70
N ASP A 16 -12.07 -26.15 -4.67
CA ASP A 16 -12.69 -25.55 -5.87
C ASP A 16 -11.99 -24.25 -6.29
N ILE A 17 -11.05 -23.75 -5.47
CA ILE A 17 -10.26 -22.56 -5.75
C ILE A 17 -9.07 -23.00 -6.62
N PRO A 18 -8.93 -22.50 -7.86
CA PRO A 18 -7.81 -22.84 -8.72
C PRO A 18 -6.49 -22.57 -8.00
N ALA A 19 -5.61 -23.57 -7.94
CA ALA A 19 -4.28 -23.39 -7.40
C ALA A 19 -3.58 -22.24 -8.15
N PRO A 20 -2.93 -21.30 -7.45
CA PRO A 20 -2.13 -20.27 -8.11
C PRO A 20 -1.12 -20.93 -9.04
N ARG A 21 -0.85 -20.33 -10.20
CA ARG A 21 0.31 -20.75 -11.02
C ARG A 21 1.56 -20.46 -10.21
N LEU A 22 2.13 -21.51 -9.61
CA LEU A 22 3.38 -21.42 -8.90
C LEU A 22 4.53 -21.33 -9.91
N PRO A 23 5.62 -20.62 -9.60
CA PRO A 23 6.84 -20.71 -10.39
C PRO A 23 7.27 -22.17 -10.53
N GLY A 24 7.71 -22.57 -11.72
CA GLY A 24 8.26 -23.93 -11.94
C GLY A 24 9.64 -24.14 -11.28
N ASP A 25 10.25 -23.07 -10.77
CA ASP A 25 11.51 -23.08 -10.03
C ASP A 25 11.23 -23.11 -8.52
N GLU A 26 11.82 -24.10 -7.83
CA GLU A 26 11.72 -24.31 -6.39
C GLU A 26 12.19 -23.06 -5.61
N THR A 27 13.23 -22.39 -6.10
CA THR A 27 13.79 -21.20 -5.46
C THR A 27 12.81 -20.04 -5.53
N ALA A 28 12.28 -19.73 -6.71
CA ALA A 28 11.23 -18.73 -6.90
C ALA A 28 9.95 -19.05 -6.11
N PHE A 29 9.58 -20.34 -5.99
CA PHE A 29 8.46 -20.77 -5.15
C PHE A 29 8.69 -20.47 -3.67
N LYS A 30 9.87 -20.83 -3.13
CA LYS A 30 10.25 -20.53 -1.74
C LYS A 30 10.18 -19.02 -1.47
N TYR A 31 10.75 -18.19 -2.34
CA TYR A 31 10.68 -16.74 -2.17
C TYR A 31 9.24 -16.21 -2.18
N THR A 32 8.38 -16.76 -3.03
CA THR A 32 6.96 -16.39 -3.08
C THR A 32 6.26 -16.75 -1.76
N LEU A 33 6.48 -17.95 -1.23
CA LEU A 33 5.92 -18.39 0.04
C LEU A 33 6.38 -17.50 1.20
N TRP A 34 7.68 -17.23 1.28
CA TRP A 34 8.26 -16.40 2.33
C TRP A 34 7.72 -14.98 2.31
N HIS A 35 7.58 -14.38 1.13
CA HIS A 35 6.95 -13.08 0.99
C HIS A 35 5.46 -13.11 1.39
N GLN A 36 4.69 -14.14 1.00
CA GLN A 36 3.30 -14.26 1.46
C GLN A 36 3.20 -14.42 2.98
N LEU A 37 4.14 -15.12 3.61
CA LEU A 37 4.20 -15.23 5.07
C LEU A 37 4.39 -13.86 5.72
N ASP A 38 5.31 -13.03 5.22
CA ASP A 38 5.54 -11.68 5.78
C ASP A 38 4.33 -10.76 5.56
N VAL A 39 3.62 -10.91 4.45
CA VAL A 39 2.34 -10.21 4.22
C VAL A 39 1.29 -10.63 5.26
N VAL A 40 1.18 -11.92 5.58
CA VAL A 40 0.26 -12.40 6.63
C VAL A 40 0.71 -11.90 8.01
N ARG A 41 2.00 -11.91 8.32
CA ARG A 41 2.53 -11.37 9.59
C ARG A 41 2.19 -9.89 9.75
N THR A 42 2.37 -9.11 8.68
CA THR A 42 1.96 -7.70 8.64
C THR A 42 0.47 -7.54 8.94
N HIS A 43 -0.38 -8.37 8.35
CA HIS A 43 -1.82 -8.36 8.61
C HIS A 43 -2.15 -8.65 10.08
N LEU A 44 -1.47 -9.63 10.69
CA LEU A 44 -1.69 -10.02 12.07
C LEU A 44 -1.25 -8.95 13.07
N ALA A 45 -0.15 -8.25 12.80
CA ALA A 45 0.28 -7.09 13.59
C ALA A 45 -0.79 -5.99 13.58
N LEU A 46 -1.28 -5.62 12.39
CA LEU A 46 -2.40 -4.68 12.22
C LEU A 46 -3.67 -5.11 12.99
N LEU A 47 -4.00 -6.40 12.91
CA LEU A 47 -5.25 -6.94 13.47
C LEU A 47 -5.20 -6.97 14.99
N THR A 48 -4.05 -7.31 15.53
CA THR A 48 -3.81 -7.33 16.97
C THR A 48 -3.90 -5.93 17.54
N ASP A 49 -3.27 -4.96 16.89
CA ASP A 49 -3.28 -3.56 17.33
C ASP A 49 -4.67 -2.92 17.24
N ALA A 50 -5.35 -3.07 16.11
CA ALA A 50 -6.68 -2.52 15.94
C ALA A 50 -7.67 -3.02 17.01
N ARG A 51 -7.58 -4.30 17.39
CA ARG A 51 -8.39 -4.87 18.48
C ARG A 51 -8.08 -4.24 19.83
N LYS A 52 -6.81 -3.99 20.13
CA LYS A 52 -6.40 -3.31 21.39
C LYS A 52 -6.96 -1.89 21.45
N ARG A 53 -6.97 -1.18 20.31
CA ARG A 53 -7.41 0.22 20.21
C ARG A 53 -8.91 0.41 20.01
N GLY A 54 -9.65 -0.66 19.72
CA GLY A 54 -11.07 -0.58 19.37
C GLY A 54 -11.30 0.07 17.99
N ASP A 55 -10.31 -0.04 17.11
CA ASP A 55 -10.39 0.45 15.73
C ASP A 55 -11.17 -0.53 14.84
N VAL A 56 -11.78 -0.01 13.78
CA VAL A 56 -12.54 -0.80 12.82
C VAL A 56 -11.59 -1.42 11.80
N TYR A 57 -11.17 -2.64 12.09
CA TYR A 57 -10.34 -3.45 11.20
C TYR A 57 -10.52 -4.94 11.48
N GLY A 58 -10.75 -5.72 10.43
CA GLY A 58 -11.02 -7.14 10.50
C GLY A 58 -10.20 -7.99 9.52
N PRO A 59 -10.39 -9.32 9.56
CA PRO A 59 -9.64 -10.27 8.73
C PRO A 59 -9.76 -10.08 7.22
N PHE A 60 -10.76 -9.31 6.75
CA PHE A 60 -11.04 -9.07 5.34
C PHE A 60 -10.68 -7.66 4.88
N ASP A 61 -10.06 -6.85 5.74
CA ASP A 61 -9.73 -5.47 5.45
C ASP A 61 -8.29 -5.29 4.90
N PHE A 62 -7.57 -6.39 4.66
CA PHE A 62 -6.23 -6.41 4.07
C PHE A 62 -6.20 -7.32 2.86
N ILE A 63 -6.64 -6.78 1.73
CA ILE A 63 -6.96 -7.57 0.56
C ILE A 63 -5.85 -7.51 -0.49
N PRO A 64 -5.69 -8.55 -1.32
CA PRO A 64 -4.90 -8.44 -2.55
C PRO A 64 -5.48 -7.33 -3.44
N GLU A 65 -4.61 -6.45 -3.94
CA GLU A 65 -5.01 -5.41 -4.90
C GLU A 65 -4.72 -5.88 -6.35
N ILE A 66 -5.44 -5.27 -7.29
CA ILE A 66 -5.25 -5.50 -8.72
C ILE A 66 -4.03 -4.74 -9.25
N THR A 67 -3.54 -5.16 -10.42
CA THR A 67 -2.56 -4.36 -11.15
C THR A 67 -3.22 -3.11 -11.73
N HIS A 68 -2.68 -1.94 -11.41
CA HIS A 68 -3.05 -0.67 -11.99
C HIS A 68 -2.17 -0.38 -13.21
N ARG A 69 -2.80 -0.06 -14.35
CA ARG A 69 -2.09 0.30 -15.58
C ARG A 69 -2.25 1.79 -15.85
N PHE A 70 -1.13 2.47 -16.08
CA PHE A 70 -1.04 3.91 -16.34
C PHE A 70 -0.25 4.25 -17.62
N ALA A 71 0.46 3.28 -18.21
CA ALA A 71 1.06 3.41 -19.53
C ALA A 71 1.10 2.06 -20.26
N GLU A 72 1.61 2.05 -21.49
CA GLU A 72 1.94 0.82 -22.19
C GLU A 72 3.22 0.19 -21.65
N GLY A 73 3.38 -1.12 -21.88
CA GLY A 73 4.52 -1.90 -21.39
C GLY A 73 4.45 -2.24 -19.89
N ARG A 74 5.42 -3.03 -19.44
CA ARG A 74 5.51 -3.52 -18.06
C ARG A 74 5.73 -2.40 -17.04
N GLU A 75 6.55 -1.41 -17.39
CA GLU A 75 6.83 -0.22 -16.56
C GLU A 75 5.63 0.73 -16.44
N GLY A 76 4.62 0.54 -17.29
CA GLY A 76 3.34 1.24 -17.23
C GLY A 76 2.35 0.66 -16.24
N THR A 77 2.81 -0.16 -15.28
CA THR A 77 1.95 -0.81 -14.29
C THR A 77 2.53 -0.71 -12.88
N VAL A 78 1.63 -0.69 -11.89
CA VAL A 78 1.97 -0.83 -10.47
C VAL A 78 0.95 -1.74 -9.81
N ARG A 79 1.40 -2.61 -8.91
CA ARG A 79 0.53 -3.47 -8.11
C ARG A 79 1.00 -3.42 -6.66
N PRO A 80 0.17 -2.89 -5.74
CA PRO A 80 0.40 -3.05 -4.32
C PRO A 80 0.36 -4.51 -3.92
N ASP A 81 1.18 -4.93 -2.97
CA ASP A 81 1.09 -6.28 -2.41
C ASP A 81 -0.27 -6.46 -1.73
N ARG A 82 -0.73 -5.41 -1.02
CA ARG A 82 -2.05 -5.34 -0.38
C ARG A 82 -2.66 -3.95 -0.39
N LEU A 83 -3.99 -3.91 -0.36
CA LEU A 83 -4.78 -2.73 0.00
C LEU A 83 -5.35 -2.92 1.41
N LEU A 84 -5.03 -1.97 2.28
CA LEU A 84 -5.55 -1.84 3.64
C LEU A 84 -6.78 -0.92 3.65
N TYR A 85 -7.87 -1.38 4.27
CA TYR A 85 -8.99 -0.58 4.72
C TYR A 85 -8.91 -0.49 6.25
N TYR A 86 -9.03 0.69 6.83
CA TYR A 86 -8.88 0.83 8.28
C TYR A 86 -9.73 1.97 8.80
N GLY A 87 -10.45 1.78 9.90
CA GLY A 87 -11.19 2.84 10.59
C GLY A 87 -10.53 3.17 11.92
N VAL A 88 -9.92 4.35 12.02
CA VAL A 88 -9.38 4.85 13.30
C VAL A 88 -10.55 5.34 14.15
N THR A 89 -10.69 4.81 15.36
CA THR A 89 -11.65 5.29 16.35
C THR A 89 -11.02 6.46 17.12
N GLU A 90 -11.56 7.65 16.92
CA GLU A 90 -11.10 8.87 17.60
C GLU A 90 -11.85 9.09 18.93
N PRO A 91 -11.32 9.94 19.83
CA PRO A 91 -12.03 10.36 21.04
C PRO A 91 -13.41 10.94 20.69
N GLY A 92 -14.47 10.45 21.36
CA GLY A 92 -15.84 10.84 21.05
C GLY A 92 -16.55 9.96 20.01
N SER A 93 -15.98 8.80 19.68
CA SER A 93 -16.60 7.76 18.84
C SER A 93 -16.78 8.13 17.36
N SER A 94 -16.09 9.15 16.87
CA SER A 94 -15.93 9.37 15.42
C SER A 94 -15.00 8.32 14.81
N ILE A 95 -15.30 7.89 13.59
CA ILE A 95 -14.48 6.92 12.85
C ILE A 95 -13.89 7.60 11.61
N VAL A 96 -12.56 7.68 11.54
CA VAL A 96 -11.85 8.16 10.35
C VAL A 96 -11.46 6.97 9.48
N ARG A 97 -12.03 6.90 8.28
CA ARG A 97 -11.74 5.84 7.31
C ARG A 97 -10.48 6.16 6.51
N LEU A 98 -9.50 5.28 6.61
CA LEU A 98 -8.22 5.34 5.93
C LEU A 98 -8.06 4.18 4.95
N ARG A 99 -7.23 4.42 3.93
CA ARG A 99 -6.76 3.40 2.99
C ARG A 99 -5.27 3.52 2.81
N ALA A 100 -4.60 2.39 2.64
CA ALA A 100 -3.18 2.36 2.31
C ALA A 100 -2.85 1.24 1.33
N PHE A 101 -2.00 1.55 0.35
CA PHE A 101 -1.23 0.55 -0.37
C PHE A 101 -0.07 0.13 0.54
N VAL A 102 0.01 -1.17 0.81
CA VAL A 102 1.03 -1.76 1.67
C VAL A 102 1.95 -2.61 0.82
N GLU A 103 3.24 -2.31 0.91
CA GLU A 103 4.32 -3.00 0.23
C GLU A 103 5.19 -3.69 1.25
N VAL A 104 5.38 -5.00 1.10
CA VAL A 104 6.20 -5.80 2.00
C VAL A 104 7.48 -6.19 1.28
N ASP A 105 8.60 -5.60 1.69
CA ASP A 105 9.90 -5.85 1.07
C ASP A 105 10.84 -6.58 2.05
N ARG A 106 11.42 -7.68 1.60
CA ARG A 106 12.37 -8.48 2.38
C ARG A 106 13.81 -7.96 2.27
N GLY A 107 14.04 -6.85 1.56
CA GLY A 107 15.38 -6.31 1.30
C GLY A 107 16.27 -7.28 0.50
N THR A 108 15.70 -8.34 -0.07
CA THR A 108 16.39 -9.33 -0.90
C THR A 108 16.65 -8.81 -2.32
N MET A 109 16.13 -7.62 -2.63
CA MET A 109 16.28 -6.96 -3.91
C MET A 109 16.92 -5.60 -3.70
N GLY A 110 17.73 -5.15 -4.66
CA GLY A 110 18.44 -3.88 -4.53
C GLY A 110 17.50 -2.68 -4.38
N ALA A 111 18.01 -1.61 -3.77
CA ALA A 111 17.30 -0.36 -3.49
C ALA A 111 16.52 0.21 -4.68
N GLU A 112 17.09 0.06 -5.88
CA GLU A 112 16.50 0.44 -7.16
C GLU A 112 15.10 -0.12 -7.41
N ARG A 113 14.77 -1.32 -6.91
CA ARG A 113 13.43 -1.91 -7.16
C ARG A 113 12.36 -1.24 -6.30
N LEU A 114 12.67 -0.90 -5.05
CA LEU A 114 11.72 -0.20 -4.18
C LEU A 114 11.54 1.26 -4.62
N ALA A 115 12.64 1.91 -5.02
CA ALA A 115 12.63 3.21 -5.67
C ALA A 115 11.78 3.21 -6.95
N SER A 116 11.94 2.19 -7.80
CA SER A 116 11.12 2.00 -9.00
C SER A 116 9.63 1.85 -8.66
N LYS A 117 9.29 1.16 -7.55
CA LYS A 117 7.90 1.03 -7.08
C LYS A 117 7.34 2.39 -6.65
N LEU A 118 8.10 3.18 -5.91
CA LEU A 118 7.73 4.53 -5.50
C LEU A 118 7.52 5.48 -6.71
N ASN A 119 8.40 5.40 -7.71
CA ASN A 119 8.24 6.14 -8.96
C ASN A 119 6.99 5.68 -9.74
N ALA A 120 6.74 4.37 -9.82
CA ALA A 120 5.54 3.83 -10.45
C ALA A 120 4.25 4.33 -9.77
N TYR A 121 4.23 4.46 -8.44
CA TYR A 121 3.12 5.11 -7.74
C TYR A 121 2.97 6.58 -8.10
N ALA A 122 4.06 7.34 -8.16
CA ALA A 122 4.01 8.74 -8.55
C ALA A 122 3.48 8.92 -9.99
N ARG A 123 3.88 8.03 -10.91
CA ARG A 123 3.33 7.97 -12.28
C ARG A 123 1.85 7.60 -12.28
N TYR A 124 1.44 6.59 -11.53
CA TYR A 124 0.02 6.23 -11.40
C TYR A 124 -0.82 7.38 -10.83
N TRP A 125 -0.36 8.02 -9.77
CA TRP A 125 -1.01 9.15 -9.10
C TRP A 125 -1.22 10.36 -10.04
N SER A 126 -0.23 10.63 -10.90
CA SER A 126 -0.25 11.79 -11.81
C SER A 126 -0.89 11.51 -13.18
N THR A 127 -1.14 10.24 -13.52
CA THR A 127 -1.65 9.88 -14.85
C THR A 127 -3.12 10.25 -14.97
N ALA A 128 -3.37 11.26 -15.80
CA ALA A 128 -4.69 11.77 -16.11
C ALA A 128 -4.85 11.81 -17.65
N PRO A 129 -5.44 10.76 -18.26
CA PRO A 129 -5.65 10.70 -19.70
C PRO A 129 -6.49 11.88 -20.16
N LEU A 130 -6.12 12.43 -21.33
CA LEU A 130 -6.90 13.49 -21.94
C LEU A 130 -8.29 12.94 -22.35
N PRO A 131 -9.36 13.72 -22.17
CA PRO A 131 -10.66 13.38 -22.73
C PRO A 131 -10.57 13.13 -24.24
N ALA A 132 -11.38 12.21 -24.74
CA ALA A 132 -11.44 11.91 -26.17
C ALA A 132 -11.72 13.19 -26.99
N GLY A 133 -10.94 13.41 -28.05
CA GLY A 133 -11.03 14.60 -28.90
C GLY A 133 -10.11 15.76 -28.51
N VAL A 134 -9.49 15.73 -27.33
CA VAL A 134 -8.51 16.76 -26.91
C VAL A 134 -7.12 16.42 -27.42
N ARG A 135 -6.52 17.33 -28.21
CA ARG A 135 -5.16 17.15 -28.73
C ARG A 135 -4.11 17.43 -27.65
N PRO A 136 -3.08 16.58 -27.48
CA PRO A 136 -1.94 16.88 -26.61
C PRO A 136 -1.29 18.23 -26.94
N GLY A 137 -0.85 18.98 -25.93
CA GLY A 137 -0.15 20.26 -26.11
C GLY A 137 -1.05 21.50 -26.27
N THR A 138 -2.38 21.34 -26.27
CA THR A 138 -3.33 22.47 -26.27
C THR A 138 -3.59 22.99 -24.85
N THR A 139 -4.04 24.25 -24.71
CA THR A 139 -4.47 24.80 -23.42
C THR A 139 -5.61 23.98 -22.81
N GLU A 140 -6.49 23.39 -23.63
CA GLU A 140 -7.55 22.48 -23.19
C GLU A 140 -7.02 21.15 -22.61
N ALA A 141 -5.84 20.71 -23.05
CA ALA A 141 -5.17 19.55 -22.50
C ALA A 141 -4.53 19.83 -21.13
N GLN A 142 -4.21 21.10 -20.83
CA GLN A 142 -3.63 21.52 -19.56
C GLN A 142 -4.73 21.66 -18.49
N GLY A 143 -5.06 20.54 -17.84
CA GLY A 143 -5.87 20.56 -16.61
C GLY A 143 -7.24 19.87 -16.65
N ARG A 144 -7.59 19.16 -17.72
CA ARG A 144 -8.91 18.50 -17.87
C ARG A 144 -8.92 16.97 -17.69
N GLY A 145 -7.77 16.34 -17.47
CA GLY A 145 -7.73 14.91 -17.19
C GLY A 145 -8.14 14.61 -15.75
N VAL A 146 -9.08 13.69 -15.54
CA VAL A 146 -9.32 13.08 -14.23
C VAL A 146 -8.28 11.98 -14.00
N PRO A 147 -7.51 12.01 -12.90
CA PRO A 147 -6.56 10.95 -12.60
C PRO A 147 -7.22 9.56 -12.60
N ILE A 148 -6.60 8.58 -13.23
CA ILE A 148 -7.22 7.25 -13.43
C ILE A 148 -7.57 6.53 -12.11
N TRP A 149 -6.87 6.85 -11.03
CA TRP A 149 -7.09 6.26 -9.72
C TRP A 149 -8.40 6.74 -9.07
N GLU A 150 -8.92 7.92 -9.44
CA GLU A 150 -10.17 8.47 -8.87
C GLU A 150 -11.39 7.62 -9.20
N ARG A 151 -11.30 6.80 -10.26
CA ARG A 151 -12.34 5.82 -10.61
C ARG A 151 -12.53 4.73 -9.56
N ARG A 152 -11.54 4.52 -8.69
CA ARG A 152 -11.52 3.43 -7.69
C ARG A 152 -11.42 3.94 -6.27
N TYR A 153 -10.75 5.08 -6.06
CA TYR A 153 -10.52 5.60 -4.73
C TYR A 153 -10.98 7.05 -4.65
N ALA A 154 -11.81 7.35 -3.63
CA ALA A 154 -12.23 8.72 -3.33
C ALA A 154 -11.05 9.64 -2.93
N ARG A 155 -9.97 9.04 -2.39
CA ARG A 155 -8.68 9.67 -2.14
C ARG A 155 -7.60 8.64 -2.43
N PHE A 156 -6.50 9.06 -3.03
CA PHE A 156 -5.37 8.18 -3.28
C PHE A 156 -4.91 7.51 -1.97
N PRO A 157 -4.78 6.17 -1.92
CA PRO A 157 -4.34 5.47 -0.71
C PRO A 157 -2.94 5.94 -0.26
N ARG A 158 -2.72 5.95 1.05
CA ARG A 158 -1.38 6.18 1.64
C ARG A 158 -0.40 5.11 1.15
N LEU A 159 0.90 5.38 1.20
CA LEU A 159 1.92 4.39 0.84
C LEU A 159 2.66 3.92 2.09
N LEU A 160 2.56 2.64 2.41
CA LEU A 160 3.21 2.04 3.57
C LEU A 160 4.20 0.96 3.11
N PHE A 161 5.47 1.13 3.46
CA PHE A 161 6.52 0.15 3.19
C PHE A 161 6.87 -0.59 4.48
N VAL A 162 6.63 -1.90 4.49
CA VAL A 162 7.01 -2.80 5.58
C VAL A 162 8.27 -3.54 5.18
N LEU A 163 9.36 -3.25 5.87
CA LEU A 163 10.68 -3.78 5.58
C LEU A 163 10.99 -4.95 6.53
N THR A 164 11.57 -6.02 6.03
CA THR A 164 11.95 -7.18 6.84
C THR A 164 13.23 -7.83 6.35
N GLY A 165 13.88 -8.65 7.18
CA GLY A 165 15.04 -9.45 6.76
C GLY A 165 16.37 -8.70 6.64
N THR A 166 16.44 -7.42 7.02
CA THR A 166 17.63 -6.57 6.85
C THR A 166 18.40 -6.27 8.15
N GLY A 167 17.83 -6.58 9.32
CA GLY A 167 18.32 -6.11 10.62
C GLY A 167 18.14 -4.59 10.79
N GLU A 168 18.48 -4.07 11.97
CA GLU A 168 18.26 -2.66 12.35
C GLU A 168 19.05 -1.68 11.47
N MET A 169 20.37 -1.85 11.35
CA MET A 169 21.18 -1.01 10.46
C MET A 169 20.71 -1.08 9.00
N GLY A 170 20.33 -2.28 8.55
CA GLY A 170 19.80 -2.46 7.20
C GLY A 170 18.49 -1.71 7.01
N PHE A 171 17.59 -1.75 8.00
CA PHE A 171 16.34 -0.99 7.98
C PHE A 171 16.58 0.51 7.82
N PHE A 172 17.45 1.11 8.63
CA PHE A 172 17.75 2.55 8.53
C PHE A 172 18.38 2.92 7.19
N ASN A 173 19.32 2.12 6.70
CA ASN A 173 19.87 2.31 5.35
C ASN A 173 18.76 2.31 4.29
N TRP A 174 17.76 1.43 4.42
CA TRP A 174 16.62 1.38 3.50
C TRP A 174 15.70 2.59 3.61
N VAL A 175 15.43 3.07 4.83
CA VAL A 175 14.67 4.31 5.06
C VAL A 175 15.37 5.50 4.42
N ASP A 176 16.69 5.64 4.61
CA ASP A 176 17.49 6.71 4.00
C ASP A 176 17.41 6.67 2.47
N GLN A 177 17.51 5.49 1.86
CA GLN A 177 17.37 5.32 0.41
C GLN A 177 15.96 5.72 -0.06
N LEU A 178 14.90 5.28 0.62
CA LEU A 178 13.53 5.67 0.27
C LEU A 178 13.31 7.17 0.39
N GLN A 179 13.84 7.80 1.43
CA GLN A 179 13.78 9.24 1.65
C GLN A 179 14.62 10.01 0.61
N LEU A 180 15.73 9.45 0.14
CA LEU A 180 16.49 10.02 -0.97
C LEU A 180 15.65 10.04 -2.25
N HIS A 181 15.03 8.91 -2.62
CA HIS A 181 14.14 8.83 -3.79
C HIS A 181 12.84 9.63 -3.62
N ALA A 182 12.39 9.84 -2.38
CA ALA A 182 11.24 10.70 -2.09
C ALA A 182 11.44 12.16 -2.55
N ARG A 183 12.70 12.60 -2.70
CA ARG A 183 13.07 13.95 -3.17
C ARG A 183 13.05 14.08 -4.69
N ASP A 184 12.95 12.99 -5.44
CA ASP A 184 12.80 13.05 -6.89
C ASP A 184 11.56 13.87 -7.24
N ARG A 185 11.71 14.82 -8.17
CA ARG A 185 10.68 15.84 -8.48
C ARG A 185 9.27 15.27 -8.63
N HIS A 186 9.15 14.11 -9.28
CA HIS A 186 7.86 13.46 -9.53
C HIS A 186 7.27 12.82 -8.28
N VAL A 187 8.11 12.16 -7.47
CA VAL A 187 7.73 11.53 -6.21
C VAL A 187 7.39 12.60 -5.17
N ALA A 188 8.24 13.61 -5.00
CA ALA A 188 8.01 14.74 -4.11
C ALA A 188 6.68 15.45 -4.42
N LYS A 189 6.27 15.54 -5.70
CA LYS A 189 4.97 16.10 -6.08
C LYS A 189 3.80 15.27 -5.57
N MET A 190 3.87 13.94 -5.66
CA MET A 190 2.86 13.05 -5.10
C MET A 190 2.79 13.17 -3.58
N LEU A 191 3.95 13.15 -2.90
CA LEU A 191 4.06 13.14 -1.44
C LEU A 191 3.54 14.42 -0.76
N ARG A 192 3.34 15.51 -1.50
CA ARG A 192 2.59 16.69 -1.02
C ARG A 192 1.10 16.44 -0.78
N SER A 193 0.57 15.33 -1.26
CA SER A 193 -0.85 14.97 -1.09
C SER A 193 -1.09 13.55 -0.59
N VAL A 194 -0.08 12.69 -0.73
CA VAL A 194 -0.13 11.27 -0.36
C VAL A 194 0.82 11.03 0.81
N PRO A 195 0.31 10.78 2.02
CA PRO A 195 1.16 10.38 3.14
C PRO A 195 1.86 9.06 2.85
N ALA A 196 3.14 8.98 3.18
CA ALA A 196 3.94 7.77 2.99
C ALA A 196 4.93 7.56 4.14
N GLY A 197 5.17 6.30 4.49
CA GLY A 197 6.12 5.95 5.54
C GLY A 197 6.65 4.52 5.41
N ALA A 198 7.73 4.25 6.12
CA ALA A 198 8.35 2.93 6.22
C ALA A 198 8.46 2.48 7.69
N ALA A 199 8.27 1.19 7.93
CA ALA A 199 8.44 0.57 9.25
C ALA A 199 9.07 -0.81 9.10
N SER A 200 9.77 -1.29 10.12
CA SER A 200 10.28 -2.67 10.11
C SER A 200 9.17 -3.63 10.57
N LEU A 201 9.08 -4.83 9.99
CA LEU A 201 8.12 -5.84 10.42
C LEU A 201 8.38 -6.26 11.88
N ALA A 202 9.64 -6.26 12.31
CA ALA A 202 10.00 -6.60 13.68
C ALA A 202 9.39 -5.60 14.67
N ASP A 203 9.53 -4.29 14.41
CA ASP A 203 8.99 -3.25 15.29
C ASP A 203 7.45 -3.29 15.28
N LEU A 204 6.83 -3.57 14.13
CA LEU A 204 5.37 -3.72 14.06
C LEU A 204 4.85 -4.92 14.87
N GLU A 205 5.64 -5.99 14.97
CA GLU A 205 5.29 -7.17 15.79
C GLU A 205 5.52 -6.93 17.29
N THR A 206 6.55 -6.16 17.64
CA THR A 206 6.93 -5.87 19.03
C THR A 206 6.13 -4.71 19.62
N ASP A 207 6.16 -3.55 18.98
CA ASP A 207 5.59 -2.30 19.47
C ASP A 207 4.18 -2.05 18.95
N GLY A 208 3.73 -2.86 17.98
CA GLY A 208 2.41 -2.72 17.38
C GLY A 208 2.37 -1.65 16.30
N TYR A 209 1.21 -1.57 15.66
CA TYR A 209 0.97 -0.65 14.54
C TYR A 209 0.63 0.78 15.01
N ASP A 210 0.38 0.95 16.31
CA ASP A 210 0.27 2.20 17.04
C ASP A 210 1.57 2.73 17.62
N GLY A 211 2.60 1.89 17.60
CA GLY A 211 3.96 2.26 17.92
C GLY A 211 4.44 3.43 17.08
N GLN A 212 5.34 4.22 17.66
CA GLN A 212 6.12 5.24 16.95
C GLN A 212 7.19 4.56 16.10
N VAL A 213 6.75 3.80 15.09
CA VAL A 213 7.62 2.93 14.26
C VAL A 213 7.57 3.28 12.78
N TRP A 214 6.66 4.17 12.36
CA TRP A 214 6.58 4.62 10.97
C TRP A 214 7.41 5.87 10.75
N TRP A 215 8.47 5.72 9.97
CA TRP A 215 9.36 6.78 9.53
C TRP A 215 8.78 7.46 8.30
N PRO A 216 8.45 8.76 8.34
CA PRO A 216 7.90 9.47 7.19
C PRO A 216 8.89 9.51 6.02
N LEU A 217 8.41 9.25 4.80
CA LEU A 217 9.27 9.36 3.61
C LEU A 217 9.45 10.80 3.14
N SER A 218 8.51 11.67 3.49
CA SER A 218 8.46 13.06 3.03
C SER A 218 9.29 14.03 3.87
N ASP A 219 9.68 13.62 5.07
CA ASP A 219 10.51 14.43 5.98
C ASP A 219 11.58 13.55 6.63
N PRO A 220 12.86 13.68 6.21
CA PRO A 220 13.95 12.89 6.75
C PRO A 220 14.30 13.21 8.21
N ASN A 221 13.85 14.36 8.73
CA ASN A 221 14.13 14.78 10.09
C ASN A 221 12.95 14.49 11.05
N ALA A 222 11.85 13.95 10.53
CA ALA A 222 10.69 13.64 11.35
C ALA A 222 10.93 12.39 12.20
N GLU A 223 10.47 12.45 13.46
CA GLU A 223 10.43 11.28 14.32
C GLU A 223 9.43 10.25 13.81
N ALA A 224 9.67 8.99 14.17
CA ALA A 224 8.75 7.91 13.88
C ALA A 224 7.39 8.15 14.57
N MET A 225 6.31 7.72 13.91
CA MET A 225 4.96 8.01 14.35
C MET A 225 4.00 6.84 14.03
N PRO A 226 2.75 6.87 14.51
CA PRO A 226 1.73 5.96 14.02
C PRO A 226 1.36 6.26 12.57
N TRP A 227 1.15 5.24 11.74
CA TRP A 227 0.93 5.44 10.29
C TRP A 227 -0.31 6.28 9.93
N TRP A 228 -1.37 6.26 10.75
CA TRP A 228 -2.56 7.08 10.49
C TRP A 228 -2.29 8.57 10.70
N LYS A 229 -1.28 8.90 11.53
CA LYS A 229 -0.81 10.27 11.74
C LYS A 229 0.17 10.75 10.68
N LEU A 230 0.65 9.86 9.79
CA LEU A 230 1.45 10.31 8.64
C LEU A 230 0.69 11.41 7.90
N THR A 231 1.36 12.51 7.64
CA THR A 231 0.81 13.61 6.86
C THR A 231 1.51 13.66 5.51
N ALA A 232 0.83 14.24 4.54
CA ALA A 232 1.50 14.65 3.32
C ALA A 232 2.29 15.93 3.64
N THR A 233 3.40 16.19 2.94
CA THR A 233 4.11 17.46 3.11
C THR A 233 3.15 18.61 2.84
N GLY A 234 3.00 19.49 3.83
CA GLY A 234 2.08 20.63 3.76
C GLY A 234 2.23 21.42 2.47
N ARG A 235 1.13 22.01 2.00
CA ARG A 235 1.16 23.00 0.91
C ARG A 235 2.03 24.18 1.28
#